data_AF-F9YPM9-F1
#
_entry.id   AF-F9YPM9-F1
#
_cell.length_a   1.000
_cell.length_b   1.000
_cell.length_c   1.000
_cell.angle_alpha   90.00
_cell.angle_beta   90.00
_cell.angle_gamma   90.00
#
_symmetry.space_group_name_H-M   'P 1'
#
loop_
_entity.id
_entity.type
_entity.pdbx_description
1 polymer ?
#
loop_
_entity_poly.entity_id
_entity_poly.type
_entity_poly.pdbx_seq_one_letter_code
_entity_poly.pdbx_strand_id
1 'polypeptide(L)'
;MEKDESKVKPKPQPDNNPVNPEKLHIKGVGLYIMLIDSSGSMFMDNVFPGVPMSRAKMVSAQVASAIWETTTLNQKEDAYFLVMLFDHTLKPFINFMNVQNVLDKYKDVKSLEAALYKEMETMKGATDINKALKGAFNAAQNFINGNLGSIGKVTPMEMSMLNFETGNDFTVPNVRCLIFTDGQHYVSQNAKENVLKENPFNNFEYKGEKINILMGAFHGPESDTGYLQLKSIMGTCPVHGETQFFHFSKASDTKRMRNLFRMSSGPGGLCEKCLSAYITKDPIQ
;
A
#
# COMPACT_ATOMS: atom_id res chain seq x y z
N MET A 1 -7.48 10.79 -72.61
CA MET A 1 -7.11 9.70 -71.68
C MET A 1 -5.70 10.01 -71.18
N GLU A 2 -5.60 10.85 -70.15
CA GLU A 2 -4.35 11.08 -69.42
C GLU A 2 -4.50 10.39 -68.07
N LYS A 3 -3.57 9.50 -67.74
CA LYS A 3 -3.52 8.83 -66.44
C LYS A 3 -2.51 9.56 -65.56
N ASP A 4 -3.04 10.02 -64.43
CA ASP A 4 -2.37 10.69 -63.33
C ASP A 4 -1.45 9.71 -62.58
N GLU A 5 -0.15 10.01 -62.53
CA GLU A 5 0.84 9.24 -61.77
C GLU A 5 0.80 9.66 -60.29
N SER A 6 0.09 8.87 -59.49
CA SER A 6 -0.03 9.03 -58.05
C SER A 6 1.34 8.90 -57.33
N LYS A 7 1.75 9.98 -56.66
CA LYS A 7 2.85 9.98 -55.68
C LYS A 7 2.49 9.08 -54.48
N VAL A 8 3.12 7.91 -54.39
CA VAL A 8 3.04 7.05 -53.21
C VAL A 8 4.00 7.59 -52.13
N LYS A 9 3.45 8.09 -51.01
CA LYS A 9 4.25 8.45 -49.82
C LYS A 9 4.85 7.18 -49.20
N PRO A 10 6.13 7.18 -48.77
CA PRO A 10 6.70 6.05 -48.06
C PRO A 10 5.98 5.83 -46.73
N LYS A 11 5.68 4.58 -46.39
CA LYS A 11 5.19 4.20 -45.06
C LYS A 11 6.26 4.53 -44.00
N PRO A 12 5.88 5.03 -42.82
CA PRO A 12 6.83 5.19 -41.72
C PRO A 12 7.36 3.82 -41.31
N GLN A 13 8.69 3.68 -41.29
CA GLN A 13 9.33 2.52 -40.70
C GLN A 13 9.18 2.56 -39.17
N PRO A 14 8.97 1.41 -38.50
CA PRO A 14 8.99 1.34 -37.05
C PRO A 14 10.40 1.68 -36.55
N ASP A 15 10.47 2.64 -35.62
CA ASP A 15 11.70 3.10 -34.99
C ASP A 15 12.25 1.98 -34.09
N ASN A 16 13.18 1.18 -34.62
CA ASN A 16 13.85 0.08 -33.93
C ASN A 16 15.02 0.57 -33.07
N ASN A 17 14.88 1.72 -32.40
CA ASN A 17 15.87 2.13 -31.41
C ASN A 17 15.64 1.35 -30.10
N PRO A 18 16.63 0.60 -29.59
CA PRO A 18 16.53 0.01 -28.26
C PRO A 18 16.37 1.13 -27.24
N VAL A 19 15.27 1.08 -26.48
CA VAL A 19 14.99 2.01 -25.38
C VAL A 19 16.16 1.95 -24.41
N ASN A 20 16.99 3.00 -24.36
CA ASN A 20 18.09 3.09 -23.41
C ASN A 20 17.50 3.11 -21.98
N PRO A 21 17.76 2.10 -21.13
CA PRO A 21 17.23 2.04 -19.77
C PRO A 21 17.71 3.18 -18.87
N GLU A 22 18.73 3.94 -19.26
CA GLU A 22 19.16 5.16 -18.56
C GLU A 22 18.28 6.39 -18.83
N LYS A 23 17.30 6.31 -19.75
CA LYS A 23 16.48 7.47 -20.18
C LYS A 23 15.10 7.61 -19.54
N LEU A 24 14.60 6.62 -18.79
CA LEU A 24 13.31 6.77 -18.09
C LEU A 24 13.53 7.23 -16.64
N HIS A 25 13.78 8.54 -16.48
CA HIS A 25 13.58 9.19 -15.18
C HIS A 25 12.12 9.61 -15.08
N ILE A 26 11.34 8.91 -14.26
CA ILE A 26 9.93 9.22 -14.02
C ILE A 26 9.82 10.25 -12.89
N LYS A 27 9.14 11.37 -13.12
CA LYS A 27 8.99 12.45 -12.14
C LYS A 27 7.59 12.44 -11.53
N GLY A 28 7.48 12.88 -10.28
CA GLY A 28 6.18 13.08 -9.64
C GLY A 28 5.49 11.77 -9.26
N VAL A 29 6.24 10.76 -8.82
CA VAL A 29 5.69 9.44 -8.51
C VAL A 29 5.12 9.37 -7.08
N GLY A 30 3.97 8.74 -6.88
CA GLY A 30 3.50 8.30 -5.57
C GLY A 30 3.74 6.81 -5.34
N LEU A 31 4.06 6.40 -4.10
CA LEU A 31 4.26 4.98 -3.74
C LEU A 31 3.35 4.54 -2.59
N TYR A 32 2.53 3.54 -2.86
CA TYR A 32 1.62 2.93 -1.89
C TYR A 32 2.09 1.53 -1.52
N ILE A 33 2.56 1.36 -0.29
CA ILE A 33 3.06 0.10 0.23
C ILE A 33 1.97 -0.53 1.11
N MET A 34 1.55 -1.76 0.78
CA MET A 34 0.61 -2.53 1.57
C MET A 34 1.26 -3.84 2.03
N LEU A 35 1.35 -4.02 3.34
CA LEU A 35 1.78 -5.26 3.99
C LEU A 35 0.52 -6.01 4.41
N ILE A 36 0.25 -7.14 3.75
CA ILE A 36 -0.96 -7.94 3.97
C ILE A 36 -0.59 -9.25 4.64
N ASP A 37 -1.05 -9.42 5.89
CA ASP A 37 -0.91 -10.68 6.60
C ASP A 37 -1.58 -11.81 5.82
N SER A 38 -0.81 -12.86 5.59
CA SER A 38 -1.20 -14.09 4.91
C SER A 38 -0.80 -15.30 5.77
N SER A 39 -0.78 -15.15 7.08
CA SER A 39 -0.60 -16.25 8.03
C SER A 39 -1.83 -17.15 8.10
N GLY A 40 -1.69 -18.32 8.73
CA GLY A 40 -2.77 -19.31 8.81
C GLY A 40 -4.07 -18.78 9.46
N SER A 41 -3.97 -17.88 10.44
CA SER A 41 -5.14 -17.30 11.15
C SER A 41 -6.11 -16.57 10.22
N MET A 42 -5.60 -15.98 9.13
CA MET A 42 -6.39 -15.28 8.13
C MET A 42 -7.41 -16.18 7.40
N PHE A 43 -7.26 -17.51 7.50
CA PHE A 43 -8.11 -18.49 6.80
C PHE A 43 -9.00 -19.33 7.71
N MET A 44 -8.70 -19.45 9.01
CA MET A 44 -9.38 -20.43 9.86
C MET A 44 -10.78 -20.00 10.31
N ASP A 45 -10.93 -18.72 10.66
CA ASP A 45 -12.17 -18.21 11.22
C ASP A 45 -12.96 -17.39 10.21
N ASN A 46 -14.26 -17.32 10.50
CA ASN A 46 -15.11 -16.29 9.94
C ASN A 46 -14.60 -14.90 10.36
N VAL A 47 -14.65 -13.98 9.41
CA VAL A 47 -14.21 -12.60 9.57
C VAL A 47 -15.00 -11.89 10.66
N PHE A 48 -16.31 -12.12 10.73
CA PHE A 48 -17.15 -11.71 11.84
C PHE A 48 -18.02 -12.88 12.28
N PRO A 49 -18.44 -12.93 13.57
CA PRO A 49 -19.39 -13.93 14.02
C PRO A 49 -20.64 -13.97 13.12
N GLY A 50 -20.96 -15.16 12.59
CA GLY A 50 -22.12 -15.37 11.72
C GLY A 50 -21.95 -14.96 10.24
N VAL A 51 -20.78 -14.46 9.82
CA VAL A 51 -20.49 -14.12 8.42
C VAL A 51 -19.62 -15.22 7.80
N PRO A 52 -20.11 -16.03 6.84
CA PRO A 52 -19.37 -17.15 6.25
C PRO A 52 -18.33 -16.69 5.22
N MET A 53 -17.37 -15.88 5.66
CA MET A 53 -16.28 -15.32 4.85
C MET A 53 -15.02 -15.29 5.71
N SER A 54 -13.88 -15.75 5.19
CA SER A 54 -12.62 -15.65 5.93
C SER A 54 -12.07 -14.21 5.91
N ARG A 55 -11.18 -13.89 6.87
CA ARG A 55 -10.49 -12.59 6.90
C ARG A 55 -9.68 -12.36 5.63
N ALA A 56 -8.97 -13.38 5.14
CA ALA A 56 -8.23 -13.32 3.87
C ALA A 56 -9.15 -12.95 2.68
N LYS A 57 -10.36 -13.51 2.62
CA LYS A 57 -11.31 -13.23 1.53
C LYS A 57 -11.81 -11.79 1.58
N MET A 58 -12.13 -11.29 2.77
CA MET A 58 -12.51 -9.90 2.94
C MET A 58 -11.35 -8.96 2.56
N VAL A 59 -10.15 -9.19 3.10
CA VAL A 59 -8.99 -8.30 2.87
C VAL A 59 -8.58 -8.28 1.42
N SER A 60 -8.53 -9.43 0.75
CA SER A 60 -8.24 -9.50 -0.69
C SER A 60 -9.26 -8.69 -1.51
N ALA A 61 -10.55 -8.77 -1.18
CA ALA A 61 -11.58 -7.97 -1.83
C ALA A 61 -11.41 -6.46 -1.58
N GLN A 62 -11.09 -6.04 -0.34
CA GLN A 62 -10.87 -4.63 -0.02
C GLN A 62 -9.62 -4.06 -0.69
N VAL A 63 -8.50 -4.79 -0.69
CA VAL A 63 -7.26 -4.37 -1.35
C VAL A 63 -7.48 -4.24 -2.87
N ALA A 64 -8.09 -5.25 -3.49
CA ALA A 64 -8.38 -5.22 -4.92
C ALA A 64 -9.30 -4.03 -5.27
N SER A 65 -10.33 -3.79 -4.46
CA SER A 65 -11.27 -2.67 -4.68
C SER A 65 -10.57 -1.33 -4.56
N ALA A 66 -9.74 -1.11 -3.54
CA ALA A 66 -9.01 0.14 -3.36
C ALA A 66 -8.06 0.43 -4.51
N ILE A 67 -7.30 -0.58 -4.96
CA ILE A 67 -6.44 -0.43 -6.14
C ILE A 67 -7.29 -0.10 -7.38
N TRP A 68 -8.42 -0.77 -7.57
CA TRP A 68 -9.29 -0.51 -8.72
C TRP A 68 -9.92 0.89 -8.68
N GLU A 69 -10.30 1.38 -7.49
CA GLU A 69 -10.84 2.71 -7.29
C GLU A 69 -9.81 3.81 -7.59
N THR A 70 -8.50 3.53 -7.48
CA THR A 70 -7.48 4.51 -7.90
C THR A 70 -7.50 4.86 -9.39
N THR A 71 -8.20 4.06 -10.21
CA THR A 71 -8.43 4.38 -11.63
C THR A 71 -9.22 5.66 -11.87
N THR A 72 -9.91 6.17 -10.84
CA THR A 72 -10.66 7.42 -10.88
C THR A 72 -9.84 8.62 -10.41
N LEU A 73 -8.60 8.43 -9.94
CA LEU A 73 -7.73 9.52 -9.50
C LEU A 73 -7.17 10.29 -10.71
N ASN A 74 -6.96 11.59 -10.51
CA ASN A 74 -6.11 12.40 -11.36
C ASN A 74 -4.65 11.93 -11.18
N GLN A 75 -3.87 11.83 -12.26
CA GLN A 75 -2.46 11.35 -12.25
C GLN A 75 -2.28 9.89 -11.78
N LYS A 76 -3.26 9.03 -12.06
CA LYS A 76 -3.22 7.59 -11.75
C LYS A 76 -2.03 6.85 -12.39
N GLU A 77 -1.51 7.38 -13.49
CA GLU A 77 -0.30 6.90 -14.17
C GLU A 77 0.96 7.02 -13.31
N ASP A 78 0.97 7.94 -12.35
CA ASP A 78 2.08 8.22 -11.45
C ASP A 78 1.93 7.54 -10.07
N ALA A 79 0.82 6.83 -9.84
CA ALA A 79 0.52 6.09 -8.63
C ALA A 79 1.03 4.63 -8.73
N TYR A 80 2.07 4.30 -7.97
CA TYR A 80 2.69 2.98 -7.94
C TYR A 80 2.35 2.22 -6.67
N PHE A 81 2.15 0.91 -6.81
CA PHE A 81 1.83 0.01 -5.72
C PHE A 81 2.96 -0.98 -5.45
N LEU A 82 3.19 -1.23 -4.17
CA LEU A 82 3.94 -2.38 -3.67
C LEU A 82 3.03 -3.13 -2.68
N VAL A 83 2.44 -4.23 -3.11
CA VAL A 83 1.66 -5.11 -2.23
C VAL A 83 2.51 -6.31 -1.89
N MET A 84 2.92 -6.40 -0.63
CA MET A 84 3.67 -7.53 -0.10
C MET A 84 2.79 -8.36 0.83
N LEU A 85 2.76 -9.65 0.56
CA LEU A 85 2.17 -10.65 1.42
C LEU A 85 3.20 -11.12 2.42
N PHE A 86 2.81 -11.27 3.68
CA PHE A 86 3.73 -11.74 4.71
C PHE A 86 3.11 -12.83 5.58
N ASP A 87 3.97 -13.78 5.92
CA ASP A 87 3.81 -14.73 7.01
C ASP A 87 5.19 -14.77 7.71
N HIS A 88 5.82 -15.94 7.87
CA HIS A 88 7.24 -16.06 8.22
C HIS A 88 8.18 -15.69 7.05
N THR A 89 7.62 -15.57 5.86
CA THR A 89 8.24 -15.11 4.62
C THR A 89 7.64 -13.78 4.17
N LEU A 90 8.26 -13.16 3.18
CA LEU A 90 7.78 -11.91 2.59
C LEU A 90 7.82 -12.07 1.08
N LYS A 91 6.68 -11.88 0.42
CA LYS A 91 6.53 -12.08 -1.02
C LYS A 91 5.82 -10.90 -1.68
N PRO A 92 6.40 -10.25 -2.70
CA PRO A 92 5.69 -9.24 -3.45
C PRO A 92 4.62 -9.91 -4.34
N PHE A 93 3.37 -9.47 -4.21
CA PHE A 93 2.27 -9.83 -5.11
C PHE A 93 2.13 -8.82 -6.25
N ILE A 94 2.13 -7.53 -5.90
CA ILE A 94 2.30 -6.40 -6.83
C ILE A 94 3.66 -5.77 -6.54
N ASN A 95 4.55 -5.75 -7.54
CA ASN A 95 5.91 -5.26 -7.40
C ASN A 95 6.10 -3.99 -8.24
N PHE A 96 5.91 -2.83 -7.63
CA PHE A 96 6.07 -1.51 -8.25
C PHE A 96 5.30 -1.36 -9.57
N MET A 97 4.03 -1.78 -9.59
CA MET A 97 3.15 -1.58 -10.75
C MET A 97 2.39 -0.28 -10.58
N ASN A 98 2.28 0.52 -11.65
CA ASN A 98 1.32 1.62 -11.66
C ASN A 98 -0.10 1.09 -11.95
N VAL A 99 -1.09 1.98 -11.88
CA VAL A 99 -2.50 1.64 -12.13
C VAL A 99 -2.68 0.95 -13.48
N GLN A 100 -2.08 1.47 -14.56
CA GLN A 100 -2.23 0.90 -15.89
C GLN A 100 -1.65 -0.53 -15.96
N ASN A 101 -0.48 -0.77 -15.37
CA ASN A 101 0.12 -2.11 -15.34
C ASN A 101 -0.74 -3.12 -14.57
N VAL A 102 -1.44 -2.69 -13.52
CA VAL A 102 -2.41 -3.54 -12.81
C VAL A 102 -3.59 -3.87 -13.73
N LEU A 103 -4.16 -2.87 -14.43
CA LEU A 103 -5.27 -3.07 -15.36
C LEU A 103 -4.90 -3.95 -16.57
N ASP A 104 -3.67 -3.85 -17.06
CA ASP A 104 -3.19 -4.68 -18.16
C ASP A 104 -3.01 -6.15 -17.72
N LYS A 105 -2.62 -6.36 -16.45
CA LYS A 105 -2.39 -7.70 -15.90
C LYS A 105 -3.67 -8.40 -15.46
N TYR A 106 -4.66 -7.66 -14.97
CA TYR A 106 -5.90 -8.19 -14.41
C TYR A 106 -7.11 -7.63 -15.13
N LYS A 107 -8.03 -8.49 -15.57
CA LYS A 107 -9.19 -8.12 -16.39
C LYS A 107 -10.17 -7.19 -15.67
N ASP A 108 -10.40 -7.46 -14.39
CA ASP A 108 -11.36 -6.76 -13.55
C ASP A 108 -10.99 -6.89 -12.06
N VAL A 109 -11.67 -6.13 -11.20
CA VAL A 109 -11.47 -6.16 -9.74
C VAL A 109 -11.58 -7.57 -9.15
N LYS A 110 -12.50 -8.41 -9.68
CA LYS A 110 -12.71 -9.78 -9.20
C LYS A 110 -11.53 -10.68 -9.56
N SER A 111 -10.92 -10.48 -10.73
CA SER A 111 -9.74 -11.23 -11.15
C SER A 111 -8.50 -10.87 -10.33
N LEU A 112 -8.33 -9.59 -9.95
CA LEU A 112 -7.29 -9.14 -9.03
C LEU A 112 -7.51 -9.72 -7.63
N GLU A 113 -8.74 -9.63 -7.11
CA GLU A 113 -9.12 -10.22 -5.82
C GLU A 113 -8.84 -11.73 -5.78
N ALA A 114 -9.27 -12.47 -6.80
CA ALA A 114 -9.08 -13.92 -6.87
C ALA A 114 -7.60 -14.30 -6.94
N ALA A 115 -6.79 -13.55 -7.70
CA ALA A 115 -5.36 -13.76 -7.78
C ALA A 115 -4.67 -13.47 -6.43
N LEU A 116 -5.05 -12.37 -5.77
CA LEU A 116 -4.53 -12.01 -4.45
C LEU A 116 -4.88 -13.07 -3.41
N TYR A 117 -6.16 -13.45 -3.32
CA TYR A 117 -6.61 -14.48 -2.38
C TYR A 117 -5.87 -15.81 -2.59
N LYS A 118 -5.76 -16.26 -3.85
CA LYS A 118 -5.04 -17.50 -4.19
C LYS A 118 -3.57 -17.42 -3.80
N GLU A 119 -2.94 -16.26 -4.00
CA GLU A 119 -1.54 -16.06 -3.61
C GLU A 119 -1.38 -16.09 -2.09
N MET A 120 -2.29 -15.42 -1.35
CA MET A 120 -2.33 -15.51 0.11
C MET A 120 -2.50 -16.96 0.56
N GLU A 121 -3.31 -17.79 -0.10
CA GLU A 121 -3.48 -19.21 0.27
C GLU A 121 -2.21 -20.05 0.17
N THR A 122 -1.21 -19.61 -0.61
CA THR A 122 0.09 -20.27 -0.69
C THR A 122 0.99 -19.96 0.50
N MET A 123 0.62 -18.95 1.31
CA MET A 123 1.28 -18.53 2.52
C MET A 123 0.37 -18.90 3.70
N LYS A 124 0.85 -19.70 4.64
CA LYS A 124 0.05 -20.15 5.81
C LYS A 124 0.94 -20.37 7.04
N GLY A 125 2.09 -19.70 7.09
CA GLY A 125 3.03 -19.79 8.19
C GLY A 125 2.69 -18.88 9.37
N ALA A 126 3.71 -18.61 10.18
CA ALA A 126 3.65 -17.72 11.34
C ALA A 126 3.59 -16.24 10.91
N THR A 127 3.42 -15.29 11.83
CA THR A 127 3.22 -13.86 11.52
C THR A 127 4.48 -13.03 11.84
N ASP A 128 5.36 -12.83 10.84
CA ASP A 128 6.61 -12.07 10.99
C ASP A 128 6.46 -10.58 10.61
N ILE A 129 5.83 -9.82 11.51
CA ILE A 129 5.67 -8.36 11.41
C ILE A 129 7.03 -7.66 11.24
N ASN A 130 8.06 -8.09 11.97
CA ASN A 130 9.40 -7.49 11.90
C ASN A 130 9.98 -7.53 10.49
N LYS A 131 9.89 -8.70 9.82
CA LYS A 131 10.39 -8.87 8.45
C LYS A 131 9.57 -8.07 7.45
N ALA A 132 8.25 -8.04 7.60
CA ALA A 132 7.37 -7.24 6.75
C ALA A 132 7.71 -5.74 6.83
N LEU A 133 7.84 -5.20 8.04
CA LEU A 133 8.19 -3.79 8.26
C LEU A 133 9.58 -3.44 7.74
N LYS A 134 10.57 -4.34 7.93
CA LYS A 134 11.91 -4.14 7.37
C LYS A 134 11.90 -4.09 5.84
N GLY A 135 11.13 -4.97 5.19
CA GLY A 135 10.97 -4.97 3.74
C GLY A 135 10.34 -3.68 3.22
N ALA A 136 9.26 -3.23 3.86
CA ALA A 136 8.60 -1.97 3.52
C ALA A 136 9.50 -0.75 3.74
N PHE A 137 10.22 -0.70 4.86
CA PHE A 137 11.16 0.39 5.16
C PHE A 137 12.24 0.51 4.07
N ASN A 138 12.84 -0.62 3.69
CA ASN A 138 13.85 -0.63 2.63
C ASN A 138 13.29 -0.16 1.28
N ALA A 139 12.06 -0.58 0.93
CA ALA A 139 11.40 -0.14 -0.29
C ALA A 139 11.12 1.37 -0.27
N ALA A 140 10.61 1.90 0.84
CA ALA A 140 10.37 3.33 1.03
C ALA A 140 11.67 4.14 0.96
N GLN A 141 12.74 3.67 1.61
CA GLN A 141 14.07 4.29 1.57
C GLN A 141 14.63 4.35 0.15
N ASN A 142 14.57 3.25 -0.59
CA ASN A 142 15.01 3.24 -1.99
C ASN A 142 14.23 4.25 -2.83
N PHE A 143 12.91 4.30 -2.64
CA PHE A 143 12.04 5.21 -3.37
C PHE A 143 12.36 6.68 -3.10
N ILE A 144 12.51 7.10 -1.83
CA ILE A 144 12.84 8.50 -1.52
C ILE A 144 14.25 8.90 -1.97
N ASN A 145 15.15 7.93 -2.10
CA ASN A 145 16.48 8.11 -2.69
C ASN A 145 16.46 8.05 -4.23
N GLY A 146 15.28 8.04 -4.84
CA GLY A 146 15.09 8.15 -6.27
C GLY A 146 15.22 6.84 -7.04
N ASN A 147 15.01 5.69 -6.39
CA ASN A 147 15.07 4.37 -7.03
C ASN A 147 13.84 3.53 -6.69
N LEU A 148 13.08 3.10 -7.70
CA LEU A 148 11.88 2.28 -7.56
C LEU A 148 12.10 0.84 -8.10
N GLY A 149 13.10 0.15 -7.55
CA GLY A 149 13.36 -1.26 -7.85
C GLY A 149 13.57 -1.51 -9.35
N SER A 150 12.74 -2.38 -9.94
CA SER A 150 12.83 -2.72 -11.36
C SER A 150 12.44 -1.60 -12.32
N ILE A 151 11.78 -0.54 -11.83
CA ILE A 151 11.41 0.63 -12.64
C ILE A 151 12.61 1.57 -12.87
N GLY A 152 13.55 1.61 -11.92
CA GLY A 152 14.74 2.45 -12.02
C GLY A 152 14.55 3.84 -11.39
N LYS A 153 15.12 4.87 -12.02
CA LYS A 153 15.24 6.22 -11.44
C LYS A 153 13.89 6.94 -11.41
N VAL A 154 13.52 7.44 -10.23
CA VAL A 154 12.28 8.19 -10.03
C VAL A 154 12.51 9.46 -9.21
N THR A 155 11.59 10.42 -9.28
CA THR A 155 11.48 11.51 -8.30
C THR A 155 10.13 11.39 -7.60
N PRO A 156 10.11 11.25 -6.26
CA PRO A 156 8.87 11.29 -5.49
C PRO A 156 8.06 12.56 -5.76
N MET A 157 6.75 12.41 -5.88
CA MET A 157 5.81 13.51 -5.74
C MET A 157 5.91 14.05 -4.32
N GLU A 158 5.93 15.36 -4.20
CA GLU A 158 6.04 16.06 -2.93
C GLU A 158 4.71 16.69 -2.54
N MET A 159 4.41 16.68 -1.25
CA MET A 159 3.24 17.34 -0.67
C MET A 159 3.68 18.25 0.46
N SER A 160 3.18 19.48 0.47
CA SER A 160 3.36 20.39 1.60
C SER A 160 2.39 20.00 2.72
N MET A 161 2.91 19.96 3.95
CA MET A 161 2.14 19.73 5.17
C MET A 161 2.47 20.80 6.20
N LEU A 162 1.49 21.15 7.03
CA LEU A 162 1.69 22.03 8.18
C LEU A 162 2.12 21.20 9.39
N ASN A 163 3.23 21.57 10.03
CA ASN A 163 3.59 21.05 11.34
C ASN A 163 2.79 21.82 12.40
N PHE A 164 1.87 21.16 13.09
CA PHE A 164 1.00 21.82 14.08
C PHE A 164 1.71 22.22 15.37
N GLU A 165 2.87 21.62 15.68
CA GLU A 165 3.65 21.97 16.87
C GLU A 165 4.46 23.25 16.64
N THR A 166 5.03 23.41 15.44
CA THR A 166 5.90 24.54 15.10
C THR A 166 5.20 25.64 14.31
N GLY A 167 4.07 25.33 13.67
CA GLY A 167 3.37 26.21 12.73
C GLY A 167 4.06 26.34 11.37
N ASN A 168 5.14 25.60 11.11
CA ASN A 168 5.90 25.69 9.86
C ASN A 168 5.41 24.69 8.82
N ASP A 169 5.46 25.10 7.55
CA ASP A 169 5.28 24.20 6.43
C ASP A 169 6.53 23.33 6.24
N PHE A 170 6.32 22.05 5.98
CA PHE A 170 7.36 21.11 5.61
C PHE A 170 6.90 20.24 4.44
N THR A 171 7.84 19.64 3.74
CA THR A 171 7.55 18.81 2.56
C THR A 171 7.70 17.35 2.89
N VAL A 172 6.74 16.54 2.47
CA VAL A 172 6.80 15.08 2.58
C VAL A 172 6.74 14.42 1.22
N PRO A 173 7.40 13.25 1.05
CA PRO A 173 7.20 12.45 -0.13
C PRO A 173 5.81 11.79 -0.09
N ASN A 174 5.21 11.61 -1.26
CA ASN A 174 3.97 10.87 -1.44
C ASN A 174 4.25 9.36 -1.37
N VAL A 175 4.60 8.90 -0.17
CA VAL A 175 4.77 7.47 0.15
C VAL A 175 3.98 7.14 1.40
N ARG A 176 3.28 6.00 1.39
CA ARG A 176 2.48 5.52 2.51
C ARG A 176 2.73 4.02 2.70
N CYS A 177 2.75 3.58 3.96
CA CYS A 177 2.86 2.17 4.31
C CYS A 177 1.69 1.78 5.20
N LEU A 178 0.85 0.85 4.75
CA LEU A 178 -0.21 0.24 5.55
C LEU A 178 0.18 -1.20 5.87
N ILE A 179 0.16 -1.58 7.15
CA ILE A 179 0.18 -2.98 7.57
C ILE A 179 -1.19 -3.42 8.04
N PHE A 180 -1.66 -4.57 7.54
CA PHE A 180 -2.89 -5.21 7.98
C PHE A 180 -2.56 -6.60 8.54
N THR A 181 -3.06 -6.91 9.74
CA THR A 181 -2.89 -8.22 10.40
C THR A 181 -4.07 -8.56 11.32
N ASP A 182 -4.30 -9.85 11.55
CA ASP A 182 -5.22 -10.36 12.59
C ASP A 182 -4.47 -11.03 13.75
N GLY A 183 -3.14 -11.07 13.69
CA GLY A 183 -2.31 -11.90 14.54
C GLY A 183 -1.29 -11.11 15.36
N GLN A 184 -0.74 -11.79 16.36
CA GLN A 184 0.44 -11.32 17.09
C GLN A 184 1.71 -11.59 16.30
N HIS A 185 2.75 -10.82 16.56
CA HIS A 185 4.07 -11.17 16.05
C HIS A 185 4.52 -12.50 16.65
N TYR A 186 4.76 -13.46 15.78
CA TYR A 186 5.20 -14.80 16.15
C TYR A 186 5.97 -15.40 14.97
N VAL A 187 7.18 -15.88 15.22
CA VAL A 187 8.05 -16.47 14.19
C VAL A 187 8.28 -17.94 14.47
N SER A 188 8.62 -18.28 15.72
CA SER A 188 8.98 -19.64 16.10
C SER A 188 8.81 -19.87 17.60
N GLN A 189 9.15 -21.06 18.08
CA GLN A 189 9.18 -21.35 19.52
C GLN A 189 10.34 -20.64 20.26
N ASN A 190 11.28 -20.05 19.53
CA ASN A 190 12.36 -19.27 20.13
C ASN A 190 11.82 -17.91 20.60
N ALA A 191 11.70 -17.72 21.91
CA ALA A 191 11.16 -16.48 22.49
C ALA A 191 11.89 -15.20 22.03
N LYS A 192 13.19 -15.28 21.69
CA LYS A 192 13.95 -14.12 21.20
C LYS A 192 13.49 -13.66 19.82
N GLU A 193 12.96 -14.57 19.00
CA GLU A 193 12.46 -14.26 17.66
C GLU A 193 11.04 -13.68 17.68
N ASN A 194 10.30 -13.87 18.79
CA ASN A 194 8.94 -13.36 18.97
C ASN A 194 8.90 -11.96 19.59
N VAL A 195 10.05 -11.30 19.76
CA VAL A 195 10.12 -9.92 20.23
C VAL A 195 9.81 -8.98 19.07
N LEU A 196 8.66 -8.31 19.12
CA LEU A 196 8.35 -7.23 18.18
C LEU A 196 9.34 -6.08 18.40
N LYS A 197 10.01 -5.66 17.33
CA LYS A 197 10.99 -4.57 17.38
C LYS A 197 10.28 -3.22 17.25
N GLU A 198 11.00 -2.17 17.58
CA GLU A 198 10.54 -0.80 17.36
C GLU A 198 10.22 -0.53 15.88
N ASN A 199 9.33 0.43 15.67
CA ASN A 199 8.93 0.86 14.34
C ASN A 199 10.13 1.39 13.54
N PRO A 200 10.52 0.75 12.42
CA PRO A 200 11.65 1.21 11.61
C PRO A 200 11.39 2.59 10.99
N PHE A 201 10.13 3.00 10.83
CA PHE A 201 9.76 4.30 10.28
C PHE A 201 9.90 5.46 11.29
N ASN A 202 10.21 5.20 12.57
CA ASN A 202 10.48 6.28 13.54
C ASN A 202 11.71 7.13 13.16
N ASN A 203 12.64 6.56 12.40
CA ASN A 203 13.83 7.23 11.89
C ASN A 203 13.76 7.48 10.38
N PHE A 204 12.56 7.45 9.79
CA PHE A 204 12.39 7.76 8.39
C PHE A 204 12.48 9.28 8.22
N GLU A 205 13.52 9.73 7.52
CA GLU A 205 13.83 11.14 7.33
C GLU A 205 13.70 11.51 5.85
N TYR A 206 13.11 12.67 5.58
CA TYR A 206 13.05 13.25 4.24
C TYR A 206 13.41 14.73 4.31
N LYS A 207 14.45 15.14 3.58
CA LYS A 207 14.93 16.52 3.54
C LYS A 207 15.17 17.16 4.93
N GLY A 208 15.71 16.38 5.89
CA GLY A 208 15.99 16.86 7.24
C GLY A 208 14.83 16.72 8.24
N GLU A 209 13.64 16.32 7.78
CA GLU A 209 12.45 16.18 8.63
C GLU A 209 12.14 14.71 8.90
N LYS A 210 11.88 14.39 10.17
CA LYS A 210 11.41 13.05 10.57
C LYS A 210 9.94 12.90 10.26
N ILE A 211 9.59 11.84 9.54
CA ILE A 211 8.23 11.59 9.07
C ILE A 211 7.84 10.13 9.30
N ASN A 212 6.70 9.90 9.94
CA ASN A 212 6.18 8.53 10.13
C ASN A 212 5.10 8.22 9.09
N ILE A 213 5.40 7.30 8.18
CA ILE A 213 4.50 6.90 7.09
C ILE A 213 3.74 5.59 7.36
N LEU A 214 3.93 4.98 8.54
CA LEU A 214 3.36 3.68 8.89
C LEU A 214 1.98 3.82 9.52
N MET A 215 0.98 3.25 8.85
CA MET A 215 -0.36 3.02 9.35
C MET A 215 -0.56 1.54 9.67
N GLY A 216 -1.32 1.24 10.71
CA GLY A 216 -1.62 -0.12 11.14
C GLY A 216 -3.11 -0.38 11.16
N ALA A 217 -3.50 -1.55 10.67
CA ALA A 217 -4.86 -2.07 10.71
C ALA A 217 -4.86 -3.41 11.41
N PHE A 218 -5.66 -3.53 12.47
CA PHE A 218 -5.83 -4.78 13.19
C PHE A 218 -7.27 -5.29 13.07
N HIS A 219 -7.40 -6.58 12.76
CA HIS A 219 -8.69 -7.26 12.79
C HIS A 219 -8.77 -8.27 13.93
N GLY A 220 -9.61 -8.01 14.93
CA GLY A 220 -9.80 -8.91 16.07
C GLY A 220 -10.21 -8.16 17.34
N PRO A 221 -10.33 -8.83 18.49
CA PRO A 221 -10.58 -8.18 19.78
C PRO A 221 -9.45 -7.24 20.23
N GLU A 222 -9.79 -6.19 21.00
CA GLU A 222 -8.79 -5.29 21.61
C GLU A 222 -7.96 -5.98 22.71
N SER A 223 -8.47 -7.08 23.26
CA SER A 223 -7.78 -7.91 24.24
C SER A 223 -6.64 -8.74 23.65
N ASP A 224 -6.57 -8.85 22.32
CA ASP A 224 -5.58 -9.71 21.68
C ASP A 224 -4.17 -9.12 21.82
N THR A 225 -3.20 -9.99 22.08
CA THR A 225 -1.80 -9.59 22.16
C THR A 225 -1.33 -8.92 20.86
N GLY A 226 -1.80 -9.39 19.70
CA GLY A 226 -1.50 -8.77 18.41
C GLY A 226 -2.03 -7.35 18.26
N TYR A 227 -3.22 -7.06 18.79
CA TYR A 227 -3.77 -5.71 18.81
C TYR A 227 -2.84 -4.76 19.58
N LEU A 228 -2.46 -5.13 20.80
CA LEU A 228 -1.60 -4.31 21.67
C LEU A 228 -0.20 -4.14 21.08
N GLN A 229 0.36 -5.21 20.52
CA GLN A 229 1.67 -5.22 19.86
C GLN A 229 1.68 -4.30 18.63
N LEU A 230 0.70 -4.44 17.73
CA LEU A 230 0.69 -3.60 16.54
C LEU A 230 0.46 -2.13 16.91
N LYS A 231 -0.47 -1.86 17.84
CA LYS A 231 -0.75 -0.50 18.30
C LYS A 231 0.45 0.19 18.93
N SER A 232 1.29 -0.53 19.67
CA SER A 232 2.46 0.05 20.36
C SER A 232 3.58 0.51 19.43
N ILE A 233 3.63 0.00 18.20
CA ILE A 233 4.62 0.39 17.19
C ILE A 233 4.07 1.37 16.16
N MET A 234 2.81 1.80 16.25
CA MET A 234 2.28 2.76 15.30
C MET A 234 2.80 4.18 15.54
N GLY A 235 3.02 4.91 14.45
CA GLY A 235 3.36 6.32 14.50
C GLY A 235 2.19 7.20 14.95
N THR A 236 2.48 8.48 15.14
CA THR A 236 1.48 9.52 15.31
C THR A 236 1.29 10.29 14.00
N CYS A 237 0.05 10.68 13.73
CA CYS A 237 -0.30 11.51 12.60
C CYS A 237 0.21 12.93 12.84
N PRO A 238 1.01 13.51 11.93
CA PRO A 238 1.54 14.86 12.08
C PRO A 238 0.47 15.95 12.01
N VAL A 239 -0.71 15.64 11.48
CA VAL A 239 -1.82 16.60 11.33
C VAL A 239 -2.70 16.66 12.59
N HIS A 240 -2.94 15.52 13.25
CA HIS A 240 -3.90 15.43 14.35
C HIS A 240 -3.31 14.96 15.68
N GLY A 241 -2.04 14.56 15.72
CA GLY A 241 -1.37 14.01 16.90
C GLY A 241 -1.88 12.63 17.34
N GLU A 242 -2.71 11.97 16.54
CA GLU A 242 -3.33 10.69 16.88
C GLU A 242 -2.53 9.50 16.38
N THR A 243 -2.58 8.38 17.10
CA THR A 243 -1.96 7.12 16.65
C THR A 243 -2.53 6.71 15.28
N GLN A 244 -1.66 6.35 14.34
CA GLN A 244 -2.02 5.92 12.98
C GLN A 244 -2.50 4.46 12.96
N PHE A 245 -3.45 4.13 13.82
CA PHE A 245 -3.93 2.77 14.07
C PHE A 245 -5.43 2.67 13.85
N PHE A 246 -5.86 1.63 13.15
CA PHE A 246 -7.25 1.37 12.79
C PHE A 246 -7.66 -0.01 13.30
N HIS A 247 -8.80 -0.07 13.97
CA HIS A 247 -9.31 -1.29 14.55
C HIS A 247 -10.61 -1.72 13.86
N PHE A 248 -10.68 -3.01 13.53
CA PHE A 248 -11.82 -3.64 12.90
C PHE A 248 -12.26 -4.86 13.71
N SER A 249 -13.49 -4.83 14.20
CA SER A 249 -14.04 -5.92 15.03
C SER A 249 -15.48 -6.29 14.69
N LYS A 250 -16.16 -5.52 13.84
CA LYS A 250 -17.58 -5.71 13.53
C LYS A 250 -17.83 -5.58 12.02
N ALA A 251 -18.90 -6.22 11.54
CA ALA A 251 -19.29 -6.17 10.12
C ALA A 251 -19.51 -4.75 9.58
N SER A 252 -19.99 -3.83 10.42
CA SER A 252 -20.14 -2.41 10.11
C SER A 252 -18.83 -1.74 9.68
N ASP A 253 -17.69 -2.28 10.10
CA ASP A 253 -16.38 -1.71 9.83
C ASP A 253 -15.88 -1.95 8.40
N THR A 254 -16.57 -2.80 7.62
CA THR A 254 -16.20 -3.12 6.23
C THR A 254 -16.10 -1.86 5.37
N LYS A 255 -17.03 -0.91 5.52
CA LYS A 255 -16.98 0.37 4.78
C LYS A 255 -15.76 1.19 5.20
N ARG A 256 -15.46 1.24 6.50
CA ARG A 256 -14.32 1.97 7.06
C ARG A 256 -12.99 1.40 6.58
N MET A 257 -12.88 0.07 6.50
CA MET A 257 -11.70 -0.61 5.98
C MET A 257 -11.47 -0.37 4.49
N ARG A 258 -12.53 -0.38 3.67
CA ARG A 258 -12.44 0.02 2.25
C ARG A 258 -11.82 1.40 2.11
N ASN A 259 -12.33 2.34 2.89
CA ASN A 259 -11.87 3.72 2.87
C ASN A 259 -10.42 3.83 3.38
N LEU A 260 -10.01 3.00 4.35
CA LEU A 260 -8.62 2.95 4.79
C LEU A 260 -7.69 2.51 3.65
N PHE A 261 -8.03 1.44 2.93
CA PHE A 261 -7.23 1.00 1.79
C PHE A 261 -7.23 2.04 0.66
N ARG A 262 -8.35 2.74 0.42
CA ARG A 262 -8.41 3.86 -0.53
C ARG A 262 -7.52 5.03 -0.10
N MET A 263 -7.54 5.38 1.19
CA MET A 263 -6.72 6.43 1.78
C MET A 263 -5.22 6.08 1.70
N SER A 264 -4.87 4.83 2.00
CA SER A 264 -3.49 4.34 1.87
C SER A 264 -3.03 4.23 0.42
N SER A 265 -3.94 4.37 -0.56
CA SER A 265 -3.68 4.46 -1.99
C SER A 265 -3.86 5.86 -2.59
N GLY A 266 -4.01 6.91 -1.78
CA GLY A 266 -4.25 8.29 -2.22
C GLY A 266 -3.38 9.34 -1.50
N PRO A 267 -3.47 10.63 -1.87
CA PRO A 267 -2.66 11.72 -1.29
C PRO A 267 -3.14 12.19 0.10
N GLY A 268 -4.26 11.67 0.62
CA GLY A 268 -4.87 12.15 1.85
C GLY A 268 -4.62 11.25 3.05
N GLY A 269 -4.31 11.85 4.21
CA GLY A 269 -4.63 11.29 5.51
C GLY A 269 -3.73 10.21 6.10
N LEU A 270 -3.57 10.27 7.42
CA LEU A 270 -2.63 9.44 8.17
C LEU A 270 -3.25 8.82 9.45
N CYS A 271 -4.43 9.28 9.89
CA CYS A 271 -5.16 8.73 11.05
C CYS A 271 -6.69 8.67 10.83
N GLU A 272 -7.43 8.22 11.85
CA GLU A 272 -8.89 8.12 11.86
C GLU A 272 -9.61 9.44 11.57
N LYS A 273 -9.14 10.56 12.12
CA LYS A 273 -9.70 11.89 11.78
C LYS A 273 -9.51 12.25 10.32
N CYS A 274 -8.33 11.96 9.75
CA CYS A 274 -8.11 12.16 8.32
C CYS A 274 -9.07 11.30 7.49
N LEU A 275 -9.23 10.02 7.87
CA LEU A 275 -10.15 9.10 7.21
C LEU A 275 -11.60 9.60 7.29
N SER A 276 -12.02 10.09 8.46
CA SER A 276 -13.37 10.62 8.66
C SER A 276 -13.61 11.87 7.81
N ALA A 277 -12.65 12.79 7.77
CA ALA A 277 -12.72 13.98 6.89
C ALA A 277 -12.73 13.60 5.41
N TYR A 278 -12.03 12.53 5.03
CA TYR A 278 -12.06 11.98 3.67
C TYR A 278 -13.45 11.44 3.33
N ILE A 279 -14.07 10.69 4.25
CA ILE A 279 -15.41 10.13 4.08
C ILE A 279 -16.48 11.22 3.97
N THR A 280 -16.35 12.31 4.72
CA THR A 280 -17.34 13.40 4.71
C THR A 280 -17.18 14.36 3.54
N LYS A 281 -15.97 14.47 2.96
CA LYS A 281 -15.70 15.30 1.78
C LYS A 281 -16.03 14.65 0.44
N ASP A 282 -16.28 13.34 0.41
CA ASP A 282 -16.88 12.63 -0.73
C ASP A 282 -18.40 12.42 -0.51
N PRO A 283 -19.27 13.42 -0.72
CA PRO A 283 -20.58 13.10 -1.25
C PRO A 283 -20.35 12.69 -2.70
N ILE A 284 -20.85 11.52 -3.05
CA ILE A 284 -21.07 11.06 -4.44
C ILE A 284 -21.19 12.26 -5.40
N GLN A 285 -20.21 12.44 -6.28
CA GLN A 285 -20.33 13.22 -7.52
C GLN A 285 -20.21 12.23 -8.67
#